data_AF-A0A966UYJ2-F1
#
_entry.id   AF-A0A966UYJ2-F1
#
_cell.length_a   1.000
_cell.length_b   1.000
_cell.length_c   1.000
_cell.angle_alpha   90.00
_cell.angle_beta   90.00
_cell.angle_gamma   90.00
#
_symmetry.space_group_name_H-M   'P 1'
#
loop_
_entity.id
_entity.type
_entity.pdbx_description
1 polymer ?
#
loop_
_entity_poly.entity_id
_entity_poly.type
_entity_poly.pdbx_seq_one_letter_code
_entity_poly.pdbx_strand_id
1 'polypeptide(L)' 'LRSLDRERFRQAAELLQDPGLGLRAGDALHLAVALHSRCTHLASFDGRMQQAATALGMRPALE' A
#
# COMPACT_ATOMS: atom_id res chain seq x y z
N LEU A 1 14.82 -10.90 -6.44
CA LEU A 1 13.48 -10.26 -6.34
C LEU A 1 12.72 -10.56 -7.63
N ARG A 2 11.49 -11.09 -7.57
CA ARG A 2 10.66 -11.23 -8.78
C ARG A 2 10.34 -9.83 -9.31
N SER A 3 10.36 -9.66 -10.63
CA SER A 3 9.97 -8.40 -11.26
C SER A 3 8.51 -8.09 -10.93
N LEU A 4 8.20 -6.82 -10.66
CA LEU A 4 6.83 -6.36 -10.51
C LEU A 4 6.16 -6.36 -11.89
N ASP A 5 4.97 -6.94 -11.97
CA ASP A 5 4.18 -6.92 -13.19
C ASP A 5 3.55 -5.53 -13.41
N ARG A 6 3.15 -5.25 -14.66
CA ARG A 6 2.45 -4.02 -15.05
C ARG A 6 1.20 -3.79 -14.21
N GLU A 7 0.57 -4.86 -13.74
CA GLU A 7 -0.66 -4.83 -12.98
C GLU A 7 -0.47 -4.20 -11.60
N ARG A 8 0.67 -4.39 -10.93
CA ARG A 8 0.98 -3.67 -9.67
C ARG A 8 1.13 -2.17 -9.88
N PHE A 9 1.75 -1.76 -10.98
CA PHE A 9 1.87 -0.33 -11.30
C PHE A 9 0.51 0.29 -11.62
N ARG A 10 -0.37 -0.45 -12.33
CA ARG A 10 -1.74 -0.04 -12.59
C ARG A 10 -2.52 0.13 -11.28
N GLN A 11 -2.50 -0.87 -10.40
CA GLN A 11 -3.16 -0.80 -9.10
C GLN A 11 -2.61 0.34 -8.22
N ALA A 12 -1.30 0.59 -8.24
CA ALA A 12 -0.71 1.73 -7.55
C ALA A 12 -1.23 3.08 -8.09
N ALA A 13 -1.39 3.21 -9.41
CA ALA A 13 -1.94 4.40 -10.02
C ALA A 13 -3.42 4.63 -9.66
N GLU A 14 -4.20 3.54 -9.50
CA GLU A 14 -5.58 3.59 -9.01
C GLU A 14 -5.66 4.08 -7.57
N LEU A 15 -4.77 3.59 -6.68
CA LEU A 15 -4.70 4.07 -5.29
C LEU A 15 -4.39 5.57 -5.21
N LEU A 16 -3.57 6.09 -6.13
CA LEU A 16 -3.28 7.52 -6.21
C LEU A 16 -4.46 8.38 -6.67
N GLN A 17 -5.52 7.78 -7.23
CA GLN A 17 -6.73 8.52 -7.59
C GLN A 17 -7.56 8.91 -6.37
N ASP A 18 -7.33 8.28 -5.20
CA ASP A 18 -7.96 8.66 -3.95
C ASP A 18 -7.06 9.63 -3.16
N PRO A 19 -7.34 10.96 -3.21
CA PRO A 19 -6.56 11.94 -2.45
C PRO A 19 -6.69 11.76 -0.93
N GLY A 20 -7.75 11.08 -0.44
CA GLY A 20 -7.96 10.80 0.97
C GLY A 20 -6.92 9.86 1.57
N LEU A 21 -6.23 9.07 0.74
CA LEU A 21 -5.15 8.18 1.19
C LEU A 21 -3.81 8.91 1.37
N GLY A 22 -3.63 10.11 0.79
CA GLY A 22 -2.42 10.92 0.95
C GLY A 22 -1.11 10.23 0.50
N LEU A 23 -1.20 9.33 -0.47
CA LEU A 23 -0.09 8.45 -0.87
C LEU A 23 0.91 9.14 -1.80
N ARG A 24 2.21 8.88 -1.58
CA ARG A 24 3.23 9.07 -2.62
C ARG A 24 3.26 7.84 -3.51
N ALA A 25 3.82 7.99 -4.71
CA ALA A 25 3.91 6.89 -5.68
C ALA A 25 4.60 5.62 -5.12
N GLY A 26 5.64 5.78 -4.30
CA GLY A 26 6.31 4.66 -3.63
C GLY A 26 5.40 3.93 -2.63
N ASP A 27 4.66 4.69 -1.81
CA ASP A 27 3.73 4.14 -0.82
C ASP A 27 2.62 3.35 -1.51
N ALA A 28 2.04 3.92 -2.58
CA ALA A 28 1.01 3.26 -3.39
C ALA A 28 1.50 1.95 -4.01
N LEU A 29 2.75 1.88 -4.48
CA LEU A 29 3.32 0.66 -5.02
C LEU A 29 3.49 -0.43 -3.95
N HIS A 30 3.98 -0.06 -2.76
CA HIS A 30 4.10 -1.01 -1.65
C HIS A 30 2.73 -1.55 -1.22
N LEU A 31 1.72 -0.68 -1.12
CA LEU A 31 0.36 -1.08 -0.75
C LEU A 31 -0.29 -1.95 -1.83
N ALA A 32 -0.09 -1.65 -3.12
CA ALA A 32 -0.56 -2.49 -4.21
C ALA A 32 0.02 -3.91 -4.13
N VAL A 33 1.32 -4.04 -3.84
CA VAL A 33 1.96 -5.34 -3.63
C VAL A 33 1.38 -6.07 -2.41
N ALA A 34 1.19 -5.37 -1.29
CA ALA A 34 0.64 -5.95 -0.07
C ALA A 34 -0.80 -6.45 -0.27
N LEU A 35 -1.65 -5.63 -0.89
CA LEU A 35 -3.04 -5.98 -1.20
C LEU A 35 -3.13 -7.16 -2.16
N HIS A 36 -2.33 -7.15 -3.24
CA HIS A 36 -2.31 -8.27 -4.18
C HIS A 36 -1.87 -9.58 -3.50
N SER A 37 -0.92 -9.48 -2.57
CA SER A 37 -0.43 -10.62 -1.79
C SER A 37 -1.39 -11.03 -0.66
N ARG A 38 -2.54 -10.34 -0.52
CA ARG A 38 -3.54 -10.54 0.53
C ARG A 38 -2.96 -10.40 1.94
N CYS A 39 -1.99 -9.51 2.11
CA CYS A 39 -1.48 -9.17 3.43
C CYS A 39 -2.61 -8.57 4.28
N THR A 40 -2.69 -8.99 5.54
CA THR A 40 -3.62 -8.44 6.52
C THR A 40 -2.94 -7.47 7.49
N HIS A 41 -1.61 -7.44 7.51
CA HIS A 41 -0.82 -6.58 8.38
C HIS A 41 0.28 -5.86 7.58
N LEU A 42 0.63 -4.64 8.00
CA LEU A 42 1.73 -3.85 7.46
C LEU A 42 2.69 -3.47 8.58
N ALA A 43 3.96 -3.87 8.43
CA ALA A 43 5.06 -3.37 9.27
C ALA A 43 5.66 -2.12 8.62
N SER A 44 5.53 -0.97 9.26
CA SER A 44 6.15 0.27 8.80
C SER A 44 6.37 1.22 9.97
N PHE A 45 7.46 1.98 9.97
CA PHE A 45 7.67 3.10 10.88
C PHE A 45 7.13 4.43 10.32
N ASP A 46 6.66 4.45 9.06
CA ASP A 46 6.02 5.62 8.47
C ASP A 46 4.54 5.64 8.87
N GLY A 47 4.17 6.57 9.75
CA GLY A 47 2.80 6.71 10.25
C GLY A 47 1.76 6.99 9.16
N ARG A 48 2.14 7.69 8.08
CA ARG A 48 1.21 7.94 6.95
C ARG A 48 0.94 6.66 6.18
N MET A 49 1.99 5.85 5.97
CA MET A 49 1.84 4.55 5.32
C MET A 49 0.97 3.59 6.15
N GLN A 50 1.11 3.61 7.48
CA GLN A 50 0.25 2.83 8.38
C GLN A 50 -1.21 3.28 8.33
N GLN A 51 -1.46 4.59 8.32
CA GLN A 51 -2.81 5.15 8.20
C GLN A 51 -3.46 4.74 6.87
N ALA A 52 -2.75 4.88 5.76
CA ALA A 52 -3.26 4.48 4.46
C ALA A 52 -3.50 2.96 4.37
N ALA A 53 -2.61 2.14 4.93
CA ALA A 53 -2.81 0.70 5.01
C ALA A 53 -4.06 0.33 5.83
N THR A 54 -4.32 1.06 6.92
CA THR A 54 -5.51 0.90 7.76
C THR A 54 -6.78 1.27 7.01
N ALA A 55 -6.77 2.37 6.25
CA ALA A 55 -7.88 2.76 5.39
C ALA A 55 -8.19 1.70 4.31
N LEU A 56 -7.16 0.95 3.89
CA LEU A 56 -7.27 -0.17 2.94
C LEU A 56 -7.56 -1.53 3.59
N GLY A 57 -7.85 -1.56 4.90
CA GLY A 57 -8.28 -2.76 5.63
C GLY A 57 -7.17 -3.63 6.22
N MET A 58 -5.91 -3.18 6.19
CA MET A 58 -4.79 -3.84 6.87
C MET A 58 -4.64 -3.32 8.31
N ARG A 59 -3.91 -4.07 9.16
CA ARG A 59 -3.59 -3.67 10.54
C ARG A 59 -2.10 -3.33 10.66
N PRO A 60 -1.69 -2.43 11.57
CA PRO A 60 -0.28 -2.30 11.93
C PRO A 60 0.28 -3.64 12.45
N ALA A 61 1.49 -4.00 12.02
CA ALA A 61 2.19 -5.19 12.52
C ALA A 61 3.13 -4.89 13.70
N LEU A 62 3.41 -3.60 13.93
CA LEU A 62 4.26 -3.11 15.01
C LEU A 62 3.37 -2.33 15.96
N GLU A 63 3.45 -2.63 17.26
CA GLU A 63 2.77 -1.91 18.35
C GLU A 63 3.58 -0.68 18.79
#